data_AF-A0A023FUI1-F1
#
_entry.id   AF-A0A023FUI1-F1
#
_cell.length_a   1.000
_cell.length_b   1.000
_cell.length_c   1.000
_cell.angle_alpha   90.00
_cell.angle_beta   90.00
_cell.angle_gamma   90.00
#
_symmetry.space_group_name_H-M   'P 1'
#
loop_
_entity.id
_entity.type
_entity.pdbx_description
1 polymer ?
#
loop_
_entity_poly.entity_id
_entity_poly.type
_entity_poly.pdbx_seq_one_letter_code
_entity_poly.pdbx_strand_id
1 'polypeptide(L)'
;MILRIAVGILCVTICASEGAPDLKTEICTDSACEKLVKEIKSQMGNATPCDNFYQNVCGKWRGSLELKSKPLKEKAVKDLAYLLEAATVESTQSPNATDKLINAFQSCTQQARNKEALKASVKSVLEGYGLDQWPLQENAHTENEPTYEKILQKIGPLPLFVYSVSWDKSKPMITISKPTDFYVFDVDKDDADQTYDYQDYDTKAEEAYKEFITKTIDLLGDRATHAKQATDKHSEAADKIISVEKSFSRFASSASSETKTGKLSNIKKLLPRAFPTEILQEEFDLANVSISDGTKVEVEYLEYFEKVARFLKRNISKTQLINYFLWTKIRSMAKAVATPLNELYLEYMKKQIHL
;
A
#
# COMPACT_ATOMS: atom_id res chain seq x y z
N MET A 1 -38.26 45.13 34.77
CA MET A 1 -38.21 45.92 33.51
C MET A 1 -36.92 46.73 33.52
N ILE A 2 -36.20 46.85 32.40
CA ILE A 2 -34.95 47.64 32.22
C ILE A 2 -33.60 46.89 32.44
N LEU A 3 -33.51 45.56 32.37
CA LEU A 3 -32.18 44.92 32.31
C LEU A 3 -32.04 43.66 31.43
N ARG A 4 -32.89 43.50 30.40
CA ARG A 4 -32.76 42.40 29.41
C ARG A 4 -33.01 42.78 27.95
N ILE A 5 -32.90 44.07 27.58
CA ILE A 5 -33.07 44.52 26.17
C ILE A 5 -31.84 45.31 25.66
N ALA A 6 -30.72 45.31 26.39
CA ALA A 6 -29.52 46.07 25.98
C ALA A 6 -28.37 45.22 25.40
N VAL A 7 -28.57 43.90 25.20
CA VAL A 7 -27.58 43.04 24.54
C VAL A 7 -27.95 42.78 23.06
N GLY A 8 -29.13 43.24 22.62
CA GLY A 8 -29.60 43.12 21.24
C GLY A 8 -29.27 44.30 20.32
N ILE A 9 -28.60 45.36 20.80
CA ILE A 9 -28.30 46.58 20.02
C ILE A 9 -26.82 47.00 20.19
N LEU A 10 -25.91 46.02 20.23
CA LEU A 10 -24.46 46.28 20.21
C LEU A 10 -23.70 45.47 19.15
N CYS A 11 -24.42 44.69 18.33
CA CYS A 11 -23.86 44.04 17.13
C CYS A 11 -24.31 44.69 15.80
N VAL A 12 -24.95 45.87 15.83
CA VAL A 12 -25.39 46.59 14.61
C VAL A 12 -24.63 47.92 14.41
N THR A 13 -23.68 48.27 15.28
CA THR A 13 -22.89 49.51 15.15
C THR A 13 -21.38 49.27 15.08
N ILE A 14 -20.96 48.10 14.60
CA ILE A 14 -19.61 47.89 14.05
C ILE A 14 -19.72 47.64 12.54
N CYS A 15 -20.50 48.48 11.86
CA CYS A 15 -20.40 48.76 10.43
C CYS A 15 -20.26 50.28 10.27
N ALA A 16 -19.22 50.84 10.86
CA ALA A 16 -18.63 52.16 10.55
C ALA A 16 -17.55 52.47 11.59
N SER A 17 -16.45 51.73 11.58
CA SER A 17 -15.18 52.34 11.96
C SER A 17 -14.28 52.28 10.75
N GLU A 18 -14.31 53.36 9.95
CA GLU A 18 -13.14 53.77 9.18
C GLU A 18 -12.03 54.06 10.19
N GLY A 19 -11.35 53.01 10.64
CA GLY A 19 -10.01 53.16 11.18
C GLY A 19 -9.13 53.57 10.01
N ALA A 20 -8.80 54.85 9.92
CA ALA A 20 -7.77 55.32 9.01
C ALA A 20 -6.43 54.65 9.39
N PRO A 21 -5.86 53.78 8.54
CA PRO A 21 -4.48 53.40 8.68
C PRO A 21 -3.67 54.43 7.89
N ASP A 22 -2.98 55.33 8.58
CA ASP A 22 -1.83 56.00 8.01
C ASP A 22 -0.72 54.96 7.84
N LEU A 23 -0.84 54.20 6.75
CA LEU A 23 0.17 53.31 6.22
C LEU A 23 0.29 53.75 4.77
N LYS A 24 1.44 54.31 4.39
CA LYS A 24 1.85 54.39 2.99
C LYS A 24 1.57 53.02 2.38
N THR A 25 0.51 52.92 1.60
CA THR A 25 0.13 51.67 0.97
C THR A 25 1.16 51.43 -0.11
N GLU A 26 2.19 50.64 0.22
CA GLU A 26 3.01 49.97 -0.77
C GLU A 26 2.09 48.99 -1.51
N ILE A 27 1.32 49.52 -2.46
CA ILE A 27 0.51 48.73 -3.37
C ILE A 27 1.52 47.97 -4.23
N CYS A 28 1.54 46.65 -4.07
CA CYS A 28 2.35 45.79 -4.93
C CYS A 28 1.86 45.93 -6.37
N THR A 29 2.69 46.55 -7.21
CA THR A 29 2.45 46.73 -8.65
C THR A 29 3.25 45.74 -9.50
N ASP A 30 3.93 44.78 -8.86
CA ASP A 30 4.64 43.74 -9.57
C ASP A 30 3.66 42.86 -10.37
N SER A 31 4.09 42.44 -11.56
CA SER A 31 3.30 41.57 -12.44
C SER A 31 2.83 40.27 -11.76
N ALA A 32 3.56 39.79 -10.75
CA ALA A 32 3.16 38.64 -9.95
C ALA A 32 1.94 38.94 -9.07
N CYS A 33 1.90 40.12 -8.44
CA CYS A 33 0.78 40.57 -7.62
C CYS A 33 -0.47 40.81 -8.47
N GLU A 34 -0.33 41.44 -9.64
CA GLU A 34 -1.46 41.65 -10.56
C GLU A 34 -2.06 40.33 -11.05
N LYS A 35 -1.21 39.35 -11.42
CA LYS A 35 -1.65 38.00 -11.80
C LYS A 35 -2.39 37.30 -10.67
N LEU A 36 -1.87 37.37 -9.45
CA LEU A 36 -2.50 36.74 -8.28
C LEU A 36 -3.86 37.36 -7.97
N VAL A 37 -3.97 38.69 -7.97
CA VAL A 37 -5.23 39.39 -7.72
C VAL A 37 -6.27 39.07 -8.80
N LYS A 38 -5.85 38.99 -10.07
CA LYS A 38 -6.73 38.61 -11.19
C LYS A 38 -7.25 37.19 -11.03
N GLU A 39 -6.39 36.26 -10.62
CA GLU A 39 -6.76 34.87 -10.34
C GLU A 39 -7.78 34.78 -9.21
N ILE A 40 -7.50 35.39 -8.05
CA ILE A 40 -8.42 35.41 -6.89
C ILE A 40 -9.78 35.99 -7.28
N LYS A 41 -9.81 37.17 -7.93
CA LYS A 41 -11.06 37.83 -8.34
C LYS A 41 -11.87 37.00 -9.34
N SER A 42 -11.21 36.19 -10.17
CA SER A 42 -11.90 35.35 -11.15
C SER A 42 -12.67 34.19 -10.52
N GLN A 43 -12.27 33.76 -9.31
CA GLN A 43 -12.88 32.64 -8.58
C GLN A 43 -13.97 33.10 -7.61
N MET A 44 -13.91 34.37 -7.17
CA MET A 44 -14.87 34.95 -6.25
C MET A 44 -16.30 34.98 -6.81
N GLY A 45 -17.24 34.47 -6.04
CA GLY A 45 -18.67 34.54 -6.34
C GLY A 45 -19.31 35.85 -5.91
N ASN A 46 -20.64 35.91 -6.01
CA ASN A 46 -21.40 37.15 -5.83
C ASN A 46 -21.97 37.33 -4.41
N ALA A 47 -21.79 36.34 -3.52
CA ALA A 47 -22.24 36.46 -2.13
C ALA A 47 -21.36 37.45 -1.36
N THR A 48 -21.89 38.07 -0.30
CA THR A 48 -21.06 38.83 0.63
C THR A 48 -20.30 37.87 1.56
N PRO A 49 -19.11 38.24 2.07
CA PRO A 49 -18.34 37.39 2.98
C PRO A 49 -19.09 37.02 4.26
N CYS A 50 -19.93 37.95 4.76
CA CYS A 50 -20.67 37.78 6.01
C CYS A 50 -21.92 36.89 5.87
N ASP A 51 -22.46 36.76 4.65
CA ASP A 51 -23.64 35.92 4.40
C ASP A 51 -23.23 34.49 4.01
N ASN A 52 -22.24 34.35 3.14
CA ASN A 52 -21.74 33.05 2.71
C ASN A 52 -20.29 33.20 2.22
N PHE A 53 -19.35 33.10 3.16
CA PHE A 53 -17.92 33.23 2.89
C PHE A 53 -17.43 32.26 1.80
N TYR A 54 -17.94 31.03 1.79
CA TYR A 54 -17.59 30.03 0.78
C TYR A 54 -18.04 30.48 -0.62
N GLN A 55 -19.28 30.95 -0.77
CA GLN A 55 -19.76 31.45 -2.06
C GLN A 55 -19.12 32.79 -2.45
N ASN A 56 -18.71 33.63 -1.48
CA ASN A 56 -17.96 34.85 -1.77
C ASN A 56 -16.58 34.53 -2.35
N VAL A 57 -15.84 33.60 -1.74
CA VAL A 57 -14.46 33.29 -2.13
C VAL A 57 -14.40 32.31 -3.29
N CYS A 58 -15.28 31.32 -3.33
CA CYS A 58 -15.23 30.19 -4.27
C CYS A 58 -16.45 30.11 -5.20
N GLY A 59 -17.39 31.06 -5.17
CA GLY A 59 -18.68 30.88 -5.84
C GLY A 59 -18.66 30.86 -7.37
N LYS A 60 -17.53 31.24 -8.00
CA LYS A 60 -17.27 31.01 -9.45
C LYS A 60 -16.21 29.94 -9.69
N TRP A 61 -15.62 29.39 -8.63
CA TRP A 61 -14.65 28.30 -8.73
C TRP A 61 -15.38 27.02 -9.18
N ARG A 62 -15.07 26.54 -10.39
CA ARG A 62 -15.73 25.38 -11.02
C ARG A 62 -15.08 24.04 -10.68
N GLY A 63 -14.28 23.96 -9.61
CA GLY A 63 -13.57 22.74 -9.20
C GLY A 63 -12.52 22.22 -10.20
N SER A 64 -12.44 22.75 -11.43
CA SER A 64 -11.44 22.37 -12.44
C SER A 64 -10.09 23.08 -12.29
N LEU A 65 -10.01 23.97 -11.30
CA LEU A 65 -8.78 24.35 -10.62
C LEU A 65 -8.71 23.62 -9.27
N GLU A 66 -9.03 22.31 -9.23
CA GLU A 66 -8.14 21.40 -8.52
C GLU A 66 -6.72 21.90 -8.75
N LEU A 67 -5.85 21.81 -7.75
CA LEU A 67 -4.44 21.79 -8.04
C LEU A 67 -4.24 20.69 -9.10
N LYS A 68 -4.33 21.03 -10.40
CA LYS A 68 -3.56 20.37 -11.45
C LYS A 68 -2.22 20.38 -10.80
N SER A 69 -1.82 19.22 -10.25
CA SER A 69 -0.59 19.02 -9.52
C SER A 69 0.39 19.97 -10.16
N LYS A 70 0.70 21.10 -9.50
CA LYS A 70 1.49 22.16 -10.16
C LYS A 70 2.73 21.40 -10.53
N PRO A 71 2.96 21.09 -11.82
CA PRO A 71 3.84 20.01 -12.11
C PRO A 71 5.13 20.48 -11.52
N LEU A 72 5.68 19.73 -10.59
CA LEU A 72 7.10 19.76 -10.41
C LEU A 72 7.63 19.19 -11.73
N LYS A 73 7.71 20.14 -12.65
CA LYS A 73 8.33 20.19 -13.96
C LYS A 73 7.93 19.04 -14.88
N GLU A 74 6.75 19.07 -15.53
CA GLU A 74 6.51 18.22 -16.72
C GLU A 74 7.67 18.39 -17.73
N LYS A 75 8.14 19.64 -17.86
CA LYS A 75 9.38 19.95 -18.56
C LYS A 75 10.59 19.22 -17.99
N ALA A 76 10.83 19.17 -16.68
CA ALA A 76 12.03 18.47 -16.17
C ALA A 76 11.87 16.96 -16.05
N VAL A 77 10.64 16.42 -15.98
CA VAL A 77 10.41 14.99 -16.18
C VAL A 77 10.73 14.64 -17.63
N LYS A 78 10.31 15.46 -18.60
CA LYS A 78 10.67 15.31 -20.02
C LYS A 78 12.17 15.51 -20.25
N ASP A 79 12.78 16.54 -19.68
CA ASP A 79 14.21 16.81 -19.80
C ASP A 79 15.01 15.65 -19.16
N LEU A 80 14.59 15.16 -17.99
CA LEU A 80 15.21 14.00 -17.34
C LEU A 80 15.05 12.72 -18.16
N ALA A 81 13.84 12.44 -18.66
CA ALA A 81 13.59 11.30 -19.52
C ALA A 81 14.46 11.37 -20.79
N TYR A 82 14.51 12.52 -21.45
CA TYR A 82 15.37 12.74 -22.61
C TYR A 82 16.85 12.51 -22.30
N LEU A 83 17.35 13.02 -21.16
CA LEU A 83 18.72 12.79 -20.72
C LEU A 83 19.01 11.31 -20.45
N LEU A 84 18.08 10.60 -19.81
CA LEU A 84 18.24 9.17 -19.48
C LEU A 84 18.07 8.25 -20.70
N GLU A 85 17.24 8.64 -21.67
CA GLU A 85 17.09 7.94 -22.95
C GLU A 85 18.34 8.06 -23.82
N ALA A 86 18.94 9.25 -23.87
CA ALA A 86 20.14 9.51 -24.67
C ALA A 86 21.44 9.01 -24.03
N ALA A 87 21.43 8.75 -22.72
CA ALA A 87 22.62 8.34 -21.99
C ALA A 87 23.02 6.89 -22.33
N THR A 88 24.31 6.67 -22.56
CA THR A 88 24.89 5.34 -22.72
C THR A 88 25.71 4.98 -21.49
N VAL A 89 25.51 3.79 -20.97
CA VAL A 89 26.29 3.25 -19.84
C VAL A 89 27.32 2.28 -20.38
N GLU A 90 28.60 2.53 -20.10
CA GLU A 90 29.64 1.54 -20.36
C GLU A 90 29.50 0.38 -19.38
N SER A 91 29.68 -0.85 -19.88
CA SER A 91 29.65 -2.03 -19.02
C SER A 91 30.89 -2.05 -18.12
N THR A 92 30.73 -1.59 -16.89
CA THR A 92 31.77 -1.61 -15.85
C THR A 92 31.40 -2.59 -14.74
N GLN A 93 32.41 -3.16 -14.06
CA GLN A 93 32.18 -4.08 -12.94
C GLN A 93 31.53 -3.42 -11.71
N SER A 94 31.51 -2.09 -11.62
CA SER A 94 30.97 -1.37 -10.46
C SER A 94 30.28 -0.07 -10.92
N PRO A 95 29.05 -0.15 -11.43
CA PRO A 95 28.32 1.00 -11.92
C PRO A 95 28.07 2.02 -10.80
N ASN A 96 28.27 3.29 -11.11
CA ASN A 96 28.00 4.39 -10.18
C ASN A 96 26.48 4.63 -10.04
N ALA A 97 26.08 5.58 -9.19
CA ALA A 97 24.66 5.86 -8.95
C ALA A 97 23.91 6.33 -10.22
N THR A 98 24.56 7.12 -11.07
CA THR A 98 24.02 7.59 -12.35
C THR A 98 23.85 6.44 -13.33
N ASP A 99 24.84 5.56 -13.46
CA ASP A 99 24.77 4.36 -14.31
C ASP A 99 23.59 3.46 -13.90
N LYS A 100 23.40 3.26 -12.59
CA LYS A 100 22.27 2.50 -12.05
C LYS A 100 20.93 3.15 -12.37
N LEU A 101 20.83 4.47 -12.27
CA LEU A 101 19.61 5.21 -12.62
C LEU A 101 19.28 5.09 -14.12
N ILE A 102 20.29 5.25 -14.99
CA ILE A 102 20.12 5.12 -16.45
C ILE A 102 19.66 3.69 -16.79
N ASN A 103 20.36 2.67 -16.27
CA ASN A 103 19.99 1.27 -16.51
C ASN A 103 18.59 0.93 -16.00
N ALA A 104 18.22 1.40 -14.80
CA ALA A 104 16.87 1.19 -14.26
C ALA A 104 15.79 1.86 -15.11
N PHE A 105 16.04 3.10 -15.56
CA PHE A 105 15.13 3.83 -16.43
C PHE A 105 14.95 3.11 -17.78
N GLN A 106 16.05 2.73 -18.44
CA GLN A 106 16.01 2.05 -19.74
C GLN A 106 15.35 0.67 -19.64
N SER A 107 15.63 -0.09 -18.57
CA SER A 107 14.95 -1.35 -18.30
C SER A 107 13.43 -1.15 -18.19
N CYS A 108 13.00 -0.09 -17.51
CA CYS A 108 11.59 0.24 -17.34
C CYS A 108 10.94 0.68 -18.65
N THR A 109 11.59 1.50 -19.47
CA THR A 109 10.95 2.06 -20.68
C THR A 109 11.03 1.14 -21.90
N GLN A 110 12.08 0.32 -22.03
CA GLN A 110 12.29 -0.51 -23.22
C GLN A 110 11.68 -1.91 -23.08
N GLN A 111 11.67 -2.50 -21.87
CA GLN A 111 11.24 -3.88 -21.68
C GLN A 111 9.90 -4.05 -20.96
N ALA A 112 9.29 -2.97 -20.43
CA ALA A 112 8.10 -3.10 -19.59
C ALA A 112 6.96 -3.89 -20.25
N ARG A 113 6.72 -3.70 -21.55
CA ARG A 113 5.62 -4.38 -22.27
C ARG A 113 5.96 -5.80 -22.76
N ASN A 114 7.19 -6.26 -22.56
CA ASN A 114 7.59 -7.59 -23.01
C ASN A 114 7.05 -8.67 -22.05
N LYS A 115 6.01 -9.39 -22.48
CA LYS A 115 5.36 -10.45 -21.69
C LYS A 115 6.31 -11.60 -21.33
N GLU A 116 7.19 -12.01 -22.23
CA GLU A 116 8.14 -13.10 -21.94
C GLU A 116 9.23 -12.66 -20.97
N ALA A 117 9.72 -11.42 -21.10
CA ALA A 117 10.65 -10.85 -20.13
C ALA A 117 10.02 -10.70 -18.74
N LEU A 118 8.75 -10.28 -18.67
CA LEU A 118 7.97 -10.23 -17.43
C LEU A 118 7.87 -11.63 -16.80
N LYS A 119 7.46 -12.64 -17.57
CA LYS A 119 7.36 -14.03 -17.09
C LYS A 119 8.68 -14.54 -16.55
N ALA A 120 9.77 -14.37 -17.30
CA ALA A 120 11.10 -14.79 -16.89
C ALA A 120 11.56 -14.06 -15.61
N SER A 121 11.27 -12.76 -15.50
CA SER A 121 11.62 -11.96 -14.31
C SER A 121 10.85 -12.42 -13.08
N VAL A 122 9.53 -12.61 -13.19
CA VAL A 122 8.71 -13.13 -12.10
C VAL A 122 9.19 -14.51 -11.69
N LYS A 123 9.43 -15.41 -12.66
CA LYS A 123 9.97 -16.74 -12.39
C LYS A 123 11.31 -16.69 -11.65
N SER A 124 12.24 -15.84 -12.09
CA SER A 124 13.55 -15.67 -11.45
C SER A 124 13.43 -15.18 -10.00
N VAL A 125 12.48 -14.27 -9.71
CA VAL A 125 12.19 -13.83 -8.34
C VAL A 125 11.67 -14.99 -7.49
N LEU A 126 10.74 -15.78 -8.04
CA LEU A 126 10.17 -16.94 -7.34
C LEU A 126 11.21 -18.06 -7.11
N GLU A 127 12.10 -18.29 -8.07
CA GLU A 127 13.27 -19.17 -7.96
C GLU A 127 14.22 -18.73 -6.83
N GLY A 128 14.39 -17.42 -6.62
CA GLY A 128 15.17 -16.87 -5.51
C GLY A 128 14.65 -17.29 -4.12
N TYR A 129 13.36 -17.58 -4.01
CA TYR A 129 12.74 -18.14 -2.80
C TYR A 129 12.76 -19.68 -2.76
N GLY A 130 13.34 -20.32 -3.78
CA GLY A 130 13.35 -21.77 -3.96
C GLY A 130 11.97 -22.35 -4.28
N LEU A 131 11.09 -21.57 -4.91
CA LEU A 131 9.71 -21.91 -5.22
C LEU A 131 9.37 -21.44 -6.64
N ASP A 132 9.88 -22.12 -7.66
CA ASP A 132 9.86 -21.70 -9.06
C ASP A 132 8.53 -21.92 -9.80
N GLN A 133 7.55 -22.53 -9.14
CA GLN A 133 6.21 -22.81 -9.68
C GLN A 133 5.14 -22.09 -8.88
N TRP A 134 4.27 -21.37 -9.59
CA TRP A 134 3.07 -20.77 -9.00
C TRP A 134 1.93 -20.70 -10.04
N PRO A 135 0.68 -21.03 -9.65
CA PRO A 135 0.29 -21.62 -8.37
C PRO A 135 0.73 -23.09 -8.26
N LEU A 136 1.06 -23.53 -7.05
CA LEU A 136 1.32 -24.93 -6.74
C LEU A 136 0.01 -25.72 -6.78
N GLN A 137 0.03 -26.90 -7.42
CA GLN A 137 -1.09 -27.84 -7.40
C GLN A 137 -1.08 -28.68 -6.11
N GLU A 138 -2.26 -29.03 -5.59
CA GLU A 138 -2.40 -29.77 -4.33
C GLU A 138 -1.73 -31.15 -4.32
N ASN A 139 -1.52 -31.74 -5.49
CA ASN A 139 -0.98 -33.09 -5.65
C ASN A 139 0.52 -33.09 -6.00
N ALA A 140 1.21 -31.94 -5.93
CA ALA A 140 2.56 -31.81 -6.43
C ALA A 140 3.65 -32.48 -5.57
N HIS A 141 3.39 -32.97 -4.34
CA HIS A 141 4.49 -33.29 -3.41
C HIS A 141 4.34 -34.53 -2.49
N THR A 142 5.53 -35.05 -2.13
CA THR A 142 5.91 -36.31 -1.47
C THR A 142 6.42 -36.11 -0.03
N GLU A 143 6.56 -37.22 0.72
CA GLU A 143 6.77 -37.39 2.19
C GLU A 143 7.90 -36.58 2.91
N ASN A 144 8.70 -35.74 2.24
CA ASN A 144 9.85 -35.01 2.83
C ASN A 144 9.67 -33.48 2.85
N GLU A 145 8.46 -32.99 3.07
CA GLU A 145 8.19 -31.57 2.94
C GLU A 145 8.70 -30.70 4.12
N PRO A 146 9.22 -29.49 3.84
CA PRO A 146 9.59 -28.51 4.87
C PRO A 146 8.39 -28.12 5.74
N THR A 147 8.66 -27.75 7.00
CA THR A 147 7.64 -27.18 7.89
C THR A 147 7.32 -25.74 7.48
N TYR A 148 6.23 -25.14 7.97
CA TYR A 148 5.93 -23.75 7.63
C TYR A 148 7.07 -22.82 8.08
N GLU A 149 7.74 -23.09 9.20
CA GLU A 149 8.91 -22.32 9.66
C GLU A 149 10.00 -22.29 8.58
N LYS A 150 10.32 -23.44 7.98
CA LYS A 150 11.31 -23.52 6.89
C LYS A 150 10.87 -22.78 5.62
N ILE A 151 9.56 -22.72 5.35
CA ILE A 151 9.02 -21.92 4.25
C ILE A 151 9.22 -20.43 4.55
N LEU A 152 8.95 -20.03 5.79
CA LEU A 152 9.05 -18.64 6.22
C LEU A 152 10.50 -18.14 6.27
N GLN A 153 11.44 -18.99 6.66
CA GLN A 153 12.89 -18.68 6.57
C GLN A 153 13.32 -18.36 5.13
N LYS A 154 12.72 -19.02 4.13
CA LYS A 154 13.03 -18.75 2.73
C LYS A 154 12.38 -17.47 2.21
N ILE A 155 11.10 -17.25 2.52
CA ILE A 155 10.30 -16.16 1.92
C ILE A 155 10.43 -14.83 2.68
N GLY A 156 10.85 -14.90 3.94
CA GLY A 156 10.94 -13.77 4.85
C GLY A 156 9.63 -13.52 5.63
N PRO A 157 9.58 -12.42 6.40
CA PRO A 157 8.51 -12.17 7.37
C PRO A 157 7.19 -11.74 6.72
N LEU A 158 7.24 -11.14 5.53
CA LEU A 158 6.07 -10.75 4.76
C LEU A 158 5.52 -11.94 3.97
N PRO A 159 4.20 -12.21 4.02
CA PRO A 159 3.13 -11.31 4.49
C PRO A 159 2.67 -11.49 5.94
N LEU A 160 3.27 -12.36 6.76
CA LEU A 160 2.76 -12.64 8.11
C LEU A 160 2.88 -11.47 9.06
N PHE A 161 3.97 -10.70 8.98
CA PHE A 161 4.17 -9.56 9.85
C PHE A 161 5.09 -8.54 9.20
N VAL A 162 4.93 -7.30 9.62
CA VAL A 162 5.80 -6.20 9.26
C VAL A 162 6.75 -5.95 10.42
N TYR A 163 7.96 -5.51 10.11
CA TYR A 163 8.87 -4.99 11.12
C TYR A 163 9.50 -3.69 10.63
N SER A 164 9.90 -2.85 11.57
CA SER A 164 10.66 -1.64 11.28
C SER A 164 11.70 -1.40 12.36
N VAL A 165 12.74 -0.66 12.01
CA VAL A 165 13.73 -0.16 12.97
C VAL A 165 13.56 1.34 13.05
N SER A 166 13.21 1.83 14.24
CA SER A 166 13.01 3.25 14.51
C SER A 166 13.83 3.71 15.71
N TRP A 167 14.01 5.02 15.85
CA TRP A 167 14.69 5.60 17.00
C TRP A 167 13.68 5.89 18.11
N ASP A 168 13.77 5.17 19.22
CA ASP A 168 13.06 5.48 20.47
C ASP A 168 14.03 6.07 21.48
N LYS A 169 13.85 7.35 21.84
CA LYS A 169 14.66 8.07 22.84
C LYS A 169 16.18 7.89 22.63
N SER A 170 16.62 8.03 21.38
CA SER A 170 18.03 7.90 20.96
C SER A 170 18.62 6.49 21.01
N LYS A 171 17.79 5.44 21.05
CA LYS A 171 18.23 4.04 20.83
C LYS A 171 17.43 3.41 19.68
N PRO A 172 18.06 2.63 18.80
CA PRO A 172 17.32 1.87 17.81
C PRO A 172 16.45 0.83 18.51
N MET A 173 15.19 0.74 18.09
CA MET A 173 14.21 -0.22 18.56
C MET A 173 13.59 -0.93 17.36
N ILE A 174 13.49 -2.25 17.46
CA ILE A 174 12.78 -3.05 16.47
C ILE A 174 11.32 -3.12 16.89
N THR A 175 10.41 -2.73 16.02
CA THR A 175 8.97 -2.86 16.22
C THR A 175 8.43 -3.89 15.25
N ILE A 176 7.77 -4.93 15.78
CA ILE A 176 7.08 -5.98 15.02
C ILE A 176 5.57 -5.72 15.15
N SER A 177 4.87 -5.73 14.03
CA SER A 177 3.43 -5.45 14.00
C SER A 177 2.70 -6.33 12.99
N LYS A 178 1.37 -6.34 13.09
CA LYS A 178 0.50 -7.00 12.12
C LYS A 178 0.56 -6.28 10.77
N PRO A 179 0.39 -6.99 9.64
CA PRO A 179 0.27 -6.35 8.34
C PRO A 179 -1.03 -5.53 8.26
N THR A 180 -1.03 -4.52 7.39
CA THR A 180 -2.20 -3.65 7.13
C THR A 180 -2.63 -3.65 5.66
N ASP A 181 -1.79 -4.15 4.74
CA ASP A 181 -2.03 -4.15 3.29
C ASP A 181 -2.79 -5.42 2.84
N PHE A 182 -4.04 -5.54 3.30
CA PHE A 182 -4.99 -6.57 2.87
C PHE A 182 -5.89 -6.05 1.74
N TYR A 183 -6.14 -6.89 0.74
CA TYR A 183 -6.97 -6.57 -0.42
C TYR A 183 -8.39 -7.13 -0.31
N VAL A 184 -8.62 -7.98 0.68
CA VAL A 184 -9.92 -8.55 1.01
C VAL A 184 -10.03 -8.66 2.52
N PHE A 185 -11.21 -8.33 3.05
CA PHE A 185 -11.49 -8.34 4.48
C PHE A 185 -12.59 -9.35 4.79
N ASP A 186 -12.50 -9.97 5.95
CA ASP A 186 -13.64 -10.67 6.56
C ASP A 186 -14.27 -9.70 7.56
N VAL A 187 -15.37 -9.07 7.15
CA VAL A 187 -16.16 -8.20 8.05
C VAL A 187 -17.11 -9.11 8.82
N ASP A 188 -16.95 -9.18 10.15
CA ASP A 188 -17.93 -9.87 10.99
C ASP A 188 -19.29 -9.17 10.83
N LYS A 189 -20.27 -9.93 10.34
CA LYS A 189 -21.62 -9.48 9.98
C LYS A 189 -22.49 -9.10 11.19
N ASP A 190 -21.93 -9.09 12.40
CA ASP A 190 -22.68 -9.03 13.66
C ASP A 190 -22.86 -7.62 14.23
N ASP A 191 -22.22 -6.58 13.68
CA ASP A 191 -22.63 -5.20 13.98
C ASP A 191 -23.83 -4.80 13.11
N ALA A 192 -24.97 -5.37 13.53
CA ALA A 192 -26.30 -5.10 13.03
C ALA A 192 -26.75 -3.67 13.36
N ASP A 193 -26.15 -2.67 12.70
CA ASP A 193 -26.74 -1.34 12.64
C ASP A 193 -26.24 -0.48 11.46
N GLN A 194 -26.28 -0.96 10.21
CA GLN A 194 -26.19 -0.04 9.05
C GLN A 194 -27.13 -0.40 7.90
N THR A 195 -27.96 0.58 7.58
CA THR A 195 -29.04 0.67 6.59
C THR A 195 -28.54 0.74 5.13
N TYR A 196 -27.32 0.27 4.85
CA TYR A 196 -26.68 0.36 3.54
C TYR A 196 -26.30 -1.04 3.04
N ASP A 197 -26.56 -1.30 1.76
CA ASP A 197 -26.24 -2.56 1.07
C ASP A 197 -24.73 -2.69 0.80
N TYR A 198 -23.94 -2.76 1.87
CA TYR A 198 -22.50 -3.03 1.80
C TYR A 198 -22.20 -4.48 1.36
N GLN A 199 -23.22 -5.37 1.34
CA GLN A 199 -23.05 -6.75 0.92
C GLN A 199 -22.78 -6.87 -0.58
N ASP A 200 -23.49 -6.09 -1.40
CA ASP A 200 -23.26 -6.04 -2.84
C ASP A 200 -21.88 -5.43 -3.19
N TYR A 201 -21.45 -4.41 -2.43
CA TYR A 201 -20.13 -3.79 -2.57
C TYR A 201 -19.00 -4.79 -2.25
N ASP A 202 -19.05 -5.45 -1.09
CA ASP A 202 -18.02 -6.40 -0.65
C ASP A 202 -17.91 -7.60 -1.61
N THR A 203 -19.06 -8.09 -2.08
CA THR A 203 -19.11 -9.21 -3.04
C THR A 203 -18.45 -8.81 -4.36
N LYS A 204 -18.78 -7.65 -4.91
CA LYS A 204 -18.18 -7.16 -6.17
C LYS A 204 -16.68 -6.85 -6.02
N ALA A 205 -16.27 -6.32 -4.87
CA ALA A 205 -14.87 -6.04 -4.59
C ALA A 205 -14.03 -7.34 -4.53
N GLU A 206 -14.57 -8.37 -3.88
CA GLU A 206 -13.97 -9.71 -3.83
C GLU A 206 -13.94 -10.39 -5.19
N GLU A 207 -15.03 -10.32 -5.97
CA GLU A 207 -15.07 -10.84 -7.34
C GLU A 207 -14.02 -10.19 -8.24
N ALA A 208 -13.87 -8.86 -8.15
CA ALA A 208 -12.84 -8.13 -8.89
C ALA A 208 -11.42 -8.58 -8.47
N TYR A 209 -11.21 -8.85 -7.18
CA TYR A 209 -9.93 -9.34 -6.68
C TYR A 209 -9.65 -10.78 -7.14
N LYS A 210 -10.66 -11.64 -7.14
CA LYS A 210 -10.59 -13.01 -7.67
C LYS A 210 -10.23 -13.01 -9.15
N GLU A 211 -10.87 -12.14 -9.94
CA GLU A 211 -10.57 -11.99 -11.36
C GLU A 211 -9.12 -11.54 -11.58
N PHE A 212 -8.61 -10.61 -10.76
CA PHE A 212 -7.23 -10.16 -10.82
C PHE A 212 -6.23 -11.30 -10.57
N ILE A 213 -6.45 -12.10 -9.52
CA ILE A 213 -5.61 -13.27 -9.22
C ILE A 213 -5.67 -14.26 -10.38
N THR A 214 -6.87 -14.60 -10.86
CA THR A 214 -7.09 -15.58 -11.94
C THR A 214 -6.40 -15.16 -13.23
N LYS A 215 -6.61 -13.92 -13.68
CA LYS A 215 -5.95 -13.36 -14.87
C LYS A 215 -4.43 -13.31 -14.71
N THR A 216 -3.92 -13.11 -13.48
CA THR A 216 -2.49 -13.15 -13.22
C THR A 216 -1.93 -14.56 -13.35
N ILE A 217 -2.64 -15.58 -12.85
CA ILE A 217 -2.28 -16.99 -13.06
C ILE A 217 -2.24 -17.29 -14.57
N ASP A 218 -3.24 -16.86 -15.34
CA ASP A 218 -3.27 -17.04 -16.80
C ASP A 218 -2.12 -16.30 -17.51
N LEU A 219 -1.76 -15.10 -17.03
CA LEU A 219 -0.70 -14.29 -17.60
C LEU A 219 0.67 -14.94 -17.42
N LEU A 220 0.93 -15.47 -16.22
CA LEU A 220 2.23 -16.03 -15.83
C LEU A 220 2.37 -17.51 -16.19
N GLY A 221 1.27 -18.25 -16.25
CA GLY A 221 1.25 -19.66 -16.62
C GLY A 221 1.69 -19.92 -18.07
N ASP A 222 2.21 -21.12 -18.30
CA ASP A 222 2.41 -21.63 -19.65
C ASP A 222 1.06 -22.05 -20.24
N ARG A 223 0.86 -21.84 -21.55
CA ARG A 223 -0.43 -22.11 -22.22
C ARG A 223 -0.85 -23.56 -21.97
N ALA A 224 -1.85 -23.76 -21.10
CA ALA A 224 -2.44 -25.07 -20.89
C ALA A 224 -3.18 -25.50 -22.17
N THR A 225 -2.98 -26.75 -22.58
CA THR A 225 -3.55 -27.37 -23.79
C THR A 225 -5.07 -27.57 -23.74
N HIS A 226 -5.72 -27.24 -22.62
CA HIS A 226 -7.18 -27.28 -22.45
C HIS A 226 -7.69 -26.05 -21.67
N ALA A 227 -8.16 -25.03 -22.40
CA ALA A 227 -8.50 -23.72 -21.85
C ALA A 227 -9.53 -23.77 -20.69
N LYS A 228 -10.59 -24.57 -20.81
CA LYS A 228 -11.70 -24.57 -19.84
C LYS A 228 -11.33 -25.20 -18.49
N GLN A 229 -10.62 -26.32 -18.50
CA GLN A 229 -10.19 -27.00 -17.26
C GLN A 229 -9.07 -26.24 -16.54
N ALA A 230 -8.28 -25.44 -17.27
CA ALA A 230 -7.31 -24.54 -16.68
C ALA A 230 -7.99 -23.38 -15.94
N THR A 231 -9.00 -22.75 -16.55
CA THR A 231 -9.75 -21.64 -15.93
C THR A 231 -10.41 -22.03 -14.61
N ASP A 232 -11.06 -23.20 -14.54
CA ASP A 232 -11.70 -23.65 -13.30
C ASP A 232 -10.68 -23.88 -12.17
N LYS A 233 -9.53 -24.48 -12.48
CA LYS A 233 -8.44 -24.68 -11.51
C LYS A 233 -7.79 -23.38 -11.06
N HIS A 234 -7.63 -22.41 -11.97
CA HIS A 234 -7.07 -21.09 -11.63
C HIS A 234 -8.02 -20.31 -10.71
N SER A 235 -9.32 -20.38 -10.99
CA SER A 235 -10.37 -19.81 -10.14
C SER A 235 -10.37 -20.42 -8.73
N GLU A 236 -10.24 -21.74 -8.62
CA GLU A 236 -10.14 -22.44 -7.33
C GLU A 236 -8.87 -22.04 -6.55
N ALA A 237 -7.73 -21.90 -7.24
CA ALA A 237 -6.50 -21.42 -6.62
C ALA A 237 -6.66 -19.98 -6.08
N ALA A 238 -7.36 -19.11 -6.83
CA ALA A 238 -7.68 -17.76 -6.39
C ALA A 238 -8.57 -17.76 -5.13
N ASP A 239 -9.62 -18.59 -5.09
CA ASP A 239 -10.49 -18.73 -3.91
C ASP A 239 -9.71 -19.13 -2.66
N LYS A 240 -8.78 -20.10 -2.80
CA LYS A 240 -7.93 -20.55 -1.69
C LYS A 240 -7.01 -19.43 -1.19
N ILE A 241 -6.42 -18.65 -2.10
CA ILE A 241 -5.58 -17.48 -1.75
C ILE A 241 -6.41 -16.43 -0.99
N ILE A 242 -7.61 -16.11 -1.49
CA ILE A 242 -8.53 -15.15 -0.88
C ILE A 242 -8.94 -15.60 0.52
N SER A 243 -9.27 -16.88 0.70
CA SER A 243 -9.66 -17.44 2.00
C SER A 243 -8.55 -17.31 3.07
N VAL A 244 -7.29 -17.51 2.67
CA VAL A 244 -6.14 -17.30 3.56
C VAL A 244 -6.00 -15.83 3.92
N GLU A 245 -6.11 -14.93 2.94
CA GLU A 245 -5.99 -13.49 3.18
C GLU A 245 -7.10 -12.96 4.10
N LYS A 246 -8.34 -13.39 3.87
CA LYS A 246 -9.49 -13.10 4.76
C LYS A 246 -9.20 -13.52 6.19
N SER A 247 -8.69 -14.74 6.39
CA SER A 247 -8.34 -15.24 7.72
C SER A 247 -7.34 -14.34 8.43
N PHE A 248 -6.27 -13.92 7.73
CA PHE A 248 -5.28 -12.99 8.30
C PHE A 248 -5.84 -11.58 8.53
N SER A 249 -6.69 -11.09 7.63
CA SER A 249 -7.36 -9.79 7.80
C SER A 249 -8.23 -9.78 9.07
N ARG A 250 -8.99 -10.86 9.31
CA ARG A 250 -9.83 -11.03 10.50
C ARG A 250 -9.02 -11.08 11.77
N PHE A 251 -7.91 -11.81 11.76
CA PHE A 251 -7.01 -11.84 12.92
C PHE A 251 -6.45 -10.45 13.20
N ALA A 252 -6.12 -9.69 12.16
CA ALA A 252 -5.56 -8.36 12.28
C ALA A 252 -6.59 -7.29 12.70
N SER A 253 -7.86 -7.43 12.31
CA SER A 253 -8.95 -6.52 12.70
C SER A 253 -9.44 -6.78 14.11
N SER A 254 -9.54 -8.05 14.51
CA SER A 254 -10.01 -8.48 15.83
C SER A 254 -8.92 -8.52 16.91
N ALA A 255 -7.67 -8.16 16.60
CA ALA A 255 -6.59 -8.16 17.58
C ALA A 255 -6.68 -6.94 18.50
N SER A 256 -6.60 -7.18 19.81
CA SER A 256 -6.42 -6.12 20.80
C SER A 256 -5.16 -5.29 20.51
N SER A 257 -5.20 -4.00 20.88
CA SER A 257 -4.06 -3.07 20.74
C SER A 257 -2.98 -3.27 21.81
N GLU A 258 -2.90 -4.47 22.40
CA GLU A 258 -1.91 -4.78 23.42
C GLU A 258 -0.49 -4.77 22.84
N THR A 259 0.38 -3.98 23.45
CA THR A 259 1.78 -3.83 23.04
C THR A 259 2.70 -4.30 24.16
N LYS A 260 3.76 -5.05 23.81
CA LYS A 260 4.79 -5.51 24.73
C LYS A 260 6.16 -5.07 24.26
N THR A 261 6.87 -4.38 25.15
CA THR A 261 8.25 -3.92 24.90
C THR A 261 9.19 -4.63 25.86
N GLY A 262 10.32 -5.15 25.37
CA GLY A 262 11.28 -5.85 26.21
C GLY A 262 12.54 -6.28 25.46
N LYS A 263 13.36 -7.08 26.13
CA LYS A 263 14.49 -7.76 25.48
C LYS A 263 13.96 -8.86 24.56
N LEU A 264 14.64 -9.12 23.44
CA LEU A 264 14.27 -10.16 22.47
C LEU A 264 14.06 -11.53 23.15
N SER A 265 14.93 -11.89 24.10
CA SER A 265 14.80 -13.10 24.93
C SER A 265 13.49 -13.20 25.73
N ASN A 266 12.95 -12.07 26.18
CA ASN A 266 11.67 -12.03 26.89
C ASN A 266 10.51 -12.09 25.89
N ILE A 267 10.62 -11.36 24.79
CA ILE A 267 9.62 -11.36 23.71
C ILE A 267 9.44 -12.76 23.10
N LYS A 268 10.53 -13.49 22.85
CA LYS A 268 10.52 -14.89 22.39
C LYS A 268 9.67 -15.82 23.28
N LYS A 269 9.55 -15.52 24.58
CA LYS A 269 8.74 -16.31 25.53
C LYS A 269 7.26 -15.92 25.50
N LEU A 270 6.95 -14.70 25.08
CA LEU A 270 5.58 -14.19 24.97
C LEU A 270 4.94 -14.60 23.65
N LEU A 271 5.73 -14.67 22.58
CA LEU A 271 5.26 -15.14 21.29
C LEU A 271 4.97 -16.65 21.34
N PRO A 272 3.93 -17.13 20.63
CA PRO A 272 3.67 -18.56 20.52
C PRO A 272 4.90 -19.30 20.02
N ARG A 273 5.17 -20.51 20.53
CA ARG A 273 6.32 -21.34 20.05
C ARG A 273 6.33 -21.59 18.54
N ALA A 274 5.16 -21.50 17.91
CA ALA A 274 4.98 -21.64 16.48
C ALA A 274 5.32 -20.35 15.69
N PHE A 275 5.62 -19.24 16.36
CA PHE A 275 6.04 -18.02 15.71
C PHE A 275 7.56 -18.04 15.51
N PRO A 276 8.05 -18.05 14.26
CA PRO A 276 9.48 -18.19 13.96
C PRO A 276 10.22 -16.86 14.13
N THR A 277 10.67 -16.59 15.35
CA THR A 277 11.47 -15.38 15.64
C THR A 277 12.83 -15.36 14.92
N GLU A 278 13.28 -16.51 14.43
CA GLU A 278 14.52 -16.72 13.68
C GLU A 278 14.52 -15.97 12.35
N ILE A 279 13.35 -15.75 11.73
CA ILE A 279 13.23 -14.96 10.49
C ILE A 279 13.78 -13.55 10.68
N LEU A 280 13.58 -12.97 11.86
CA LEU A 280 14.09 -11.63 12.15
C LEU A 280 15.62 -11.63 12.20
N GLN A 281 16.25 -12.71 12.65
CA GLN A 281 17.71 -12.82 12.62
C GLN A 281 18.21 -12.88 11.18
N GLU A 282 17.59 -13.72 10.35
CA GLU A 282 17.98 -13.91 8.94
C GLU A 282 17.90 -12.60 8.14
N GLU A 283 16.87 -11.78 8.37
CA GLU A 283 16.75 -10.47 7.74
C GLU A 283 17.88 -9.49 8.13
N PHE A 284 18.33 -9.52 9.39
CA PHE A 284 19.41 -8.66 9.86
C PHE A 284 20.79 -9.17 9.42
N ASP A 285 20.94 -10.48 9.26
CA ASP A 285 22.14 -11.11 8.72
C ASP A 285 22.41 -10.64 7.27
N LEU A 286 21.37 -10.40 6.47
CA LEU A 286 21.50 -9.82 5.12
C LEU A 286 22.16 -8.43 5.13
N ALA A 287 22.03 -7.68 6.23
CA ALA A 287 22.67 -6.38 6.43
C ALA A 287 24.03 -6.47 7.14
N ASN A 288 24.55 -7.68 7.39
CA ASN A 288 25.72 -7.92 8.25
C ASN A 288 25.55 -7.35 9.68
N VAL A 289 24.32 -7.37 10.21
CA VAL A 289 24.02 -6.90 11.56
C VAL A 289 23.55 -8.08 12.40
N SER A 290 24.20 -8.33 13.53
CA SER A 290 23.72 -9.33 14.48
C SER A 290 22.74 -8.71 15.49
N ILE A 291 21.56 -9.30 15.65
CA ILE A 291 20.71 -9.06 16.82
C ILE A 291 21.03 -10.06 17.93
N SER A 292 20.86 -9.67 19.19
CA SER A 292 21.15 -10.54 20.34
C SER A 292 19.92 -10.66 21.23
N ASP A 293 19.93 -11.61 22.16
CA ASP A 293 18.88 -11.76 23.16
C ASP A 293 18.71 -10.53 24.06
N GLY A 294 19.70 -9.62 24.09
CA GLY A 294 19.63 -8.32 24.76
C GLY A 294 19.02 -7.19 23.93
N THR A 295 18.80 -7.38 22.63
CA THR A 295 18.22 -6.37 21.73
C THR A 295 16.82 -5.97 22.21
N LYS A 296 16.53 -4.67 22.24
CA LYS A 296 15.22 -4.14 22.61
C LYS A 296 14.25 -4.29 21.44
N VAL A 297 13.12 -4.93 21.69
CA VAL A 297 12.07 -5.22 20.71
C VAL A 297 10.72 -4.84 21.30
N GLU A 298 9.88 -4.30 20.44
CA GLU A 298 8.48 -4.04 20.69
C GLU A 298 7.62 -4.92 19.79
N VAL A 299 6.59 -5.52 20.35
CA VAL A 299 5.60 -6.31 19.62
C VAL A 299 4.24 -5.70 19.88
N GLU A 300 3.64 -5.18 18.82
CA GLU A 300 2.28 -4.65 18.82
C GLU A 300 1.29 -5.77 18.49
N TYR A 301 0.05 -5.68 18.99
CA TYR A 301 -1.03 -6.61 18.66
C TYR A 301 -0.70 -8.07 19.01
N LEU A 302 -0.26 -8.35 20.25
CA LEU A 302 0.20 -9.70 20.63
C LEU A 302 -0.80 -10.82 20.28
N GLU A 303 -2.10 -10.56 20.47
CA GLU A 303 -3.19 -11.47 20.15
C GLU A 303 -3.24 -11.89 18.67
N TYR A 304 -2.83 -11.00 17.74
CA TYR A 304 -2.74 -11.32 16.32
C TYR A 304 -1.80 -12.51 16.09
N PHE A 305 -0.62 -12.48 16.71
CA PHE A 305 0.39 -13.52 16.57
C PHE A 305 -0.07 -14.86 17.13
N GLU A 306 -0.84 -14.84 18.22
CA GLU A 306 -1.48 -16.05 18.77
C GLU A 306 -2.46 -16.68 17.80
N LYS A 307 -3.32 -15.86 17.17
CA LYS A 307 -4.29 -16.31 16.17
C LYS A 307 -3.60 -16.85 14.92
N VAL A 308 -2.58 -16.16 14.40
CA VAL A 308 -1.78 -16.61 13.25
C VAL A 308 -1.08 -17.93 13.54
N ALA A 309 -0.37 -18.05 14.65
CA ALA A 309 0.35 -19.27 15.02
C ALA A 309 -0.59 -20.48 15.15
N ARG A 310 -1.79 -20.27 15.69
CA ARG A 310 -2.82 -21.30 15.78
C ARG A 310 -3.32 -21.72 14.39
N PHE A 311 -3.57 -20.76 13.51
CA PHE A 311 -4.04 -21.00 12.14
C PHE A 311 -3.01 -21.77 11.31
N LEU A 312 -1.74 -21.34 11.35
CA LEU A 312 -0.62 -22.00 10.66
C LEU A 312 -0.47 -23.47 11.07
N LYS A 313 -0.76 -23.80 12.33
CA LYS A 313 -0.62 -25.16 12.85
C LYS A 313 -1.79 -26.09 12.51
N ARG A 314 -3.00 -25.57 12.36
CA ARG A 314 -4.24 -26.39 12.43
C ARG A 314 -5.17 -26.24 11.24
N ASN A 315 -5.10 -25.14 10.49
CA ASN A 315 -6.20 -24.72 9.62
C ASN A 315 -5.77 -24.40 8.18
N ILE A 316 -4.48 -24.53 7.84
CA ILE A 316 -3.97 -24.22 6.50
C ILE A 316 -3.03 -25.32 6.01
N SER A 317 -3.16 -25.69 4.74
CA SER A 317 -2.20 -26.57 4.07
C SER A 317 -0.96 -25.79 3.65
N LYS A 318 0.18 -26.47 3.50
CA LYS A 318 1.42 -25.82 3.05
C LYS A 318 1.28 -25.23 1.65
N THR A 319 0.58 -25.93 0.75
CA THR A 319 0.28 -25.44 -0.60
C THR A 319 -0.53 -24.15 -0.57
N GLN A 320 -1.56 -24.06 0.28
CA GLN A 320 -2.34 -22.83 0.45
C GLN A 320 -1.47 -21.68 0.98
N LEU A 321 -0.62 -21.97 1.98
CA LEU A 321 0.30 -20.98 2.55
C LEU A 321 1.29 -20.46 1.51
N ILE A 322 1.96 -21.35 0.78
CA ILE A 322 2.92 -20.97 -0.26
C ILE A 322 2.23 -20.16 -1.37
N ASN A 323 1.07 -20.61 -1.85
CA ASN A 323 0.35 -19.91 -2.90
C ASN A 323 -0.05 -18.49 -2.49
N TYR A 324 -0.52 -18.31 -1.26
CA TYR A 324 -0.80 -16.98 -0.72
C TYR A 324 0.48 -16.12 -0.62
N PHE A 325 1.58 -16.69 -0.14
CA PHE A 325 2.83 -15.96 0.06
C PHE A 325 3.42 -15.47 -1.25
N LEU A 326 3.56 -16.37 -2.23
CA LEU A 326 4.05 -16.02 -3.56
C LEU A 326 3.09 -15.03 -4.25
N TRP A 327 1.78 -15.19 -4.05
CA TRP A 327 0.81 -14.20 -4.53
C TRP A 327 1.09 -12.81 -3.97
N THR A 328 1.39 -12.65 -2.67
CA THR A 328 1.70 -11.31 -2.12
C THR A 328 2.95 -10.68 -2.77
N LYS A 329 3.95 -11.48 -3.15
CA LYS A 329 5.12 -11.00 -3.89
C LYS A 329 4.73 -10.59 -5.32
N ILE A 330 3.97 -11.43 -6.03
CA ILE A 330 3.46 -11.16 -7.38
C ILE A 330 2.58 -9.90 -7.41
N ARG A 331 1.66 -9.79 -6.46
CA ARG A 331 0.81 -8.61 -6.27
C ARG A 331 1.63 -7.34 -6.06
N SER A 332 2.73 -7.41 -5.31
CA SER A 332 3.64 -6.29 -5.13
C SER A 332 4.32 -5.91 -6.46
N MET A 333 4.77 -6.91 -7.23
CA MET A 333 5.35 -6.71 -8.56
C MET A 333 4.34 -6.10 -9.56
N ALA A 334 3.04 -6.36 -9.40
CA ALA A 334 1.99 -5.79 -10.24
C ALA A 334 1.88 -4.25 -10.15
N LYS A 335 2.45 -3.64 -9.10
CA LYS A 335 2.52 -2.18 -8.98
C LYS A 335 3.57 -1.55 -9.92
N ALA A 336 4.44 -2.35 -10.56
CA ALA A 336 5.43 -1.88 -11.51
C ALA A 336 4.79 -1.44 -12.83
N VAL A 337 4.75 -0.12 -13.05
CA VAL A 337 4.02 0.54 -14.15
C VAL A 337 4.39 0.02 -15.54
N ALA A 338 3.43 0.11 -16.46
CA ALA A 338 3.58 -0.21 -17.89
C ALA A 338 3.90 -1.69 -18.20
N THR A 339 3.84 -2.58 -17.21
CA THR A 339 3.92 -4.03 -17.41
C THR A 339 2.55 -4.65 -17.70
N PRO A 340 2.47 -5.78 -18.43
CA PRO A 340 1.22 -6.52 -18.59
C PRO A 340 0.57 -6.91 -17.26
N LEU A 341 1.37 -7.14 -16.20
CA LEU A 341 0.87 -7.42 -14.87
C LEU A 341 0.23 -6.17 -14.22
N ASN A 342 0.78 -4.99 -14.49
CA ASN A 342 0.23 -3.72 -14.04
C ASN A 342 -1.08 -3.36 -14.74
N GLU A 343 -1.27 -3.74 -16.00
CA GLU A 343 -2.55 -3.58 -16.69
C GLU A 343 -3.67 -4.30 -15.93
N LEU A 344 -3.44 -5.55 -15.50
CA LEU A 344 -4.37 -6.31 -14.67
C LEU A 344 -4.63 -5.64 -13.31
N TYR A 345 -3.59 -5.11 -12.67
CA TYR A 345 -3.73 -4.37 -11.42
C TYR A 345 -4.56 -3.09 -11.60
N LEU A 346 -4.35 -2.34 -12.68
CA LEU A 346 -5.13 -1.13 -12.98
C LEU A 346 -6.58 -1.45 -13.33
N GLU A 347 -6.86 -2.57 -14.02
CA GLU A 347 -8.23 -3.06 -14.22
C GLU A 347 -8.94 -3.31 -12.89
N TYR A 348 -8.26 -4.00 -11.96
CA TYR A 348 -8.76 -4.23 -10.61
C TYR A 348 -9.02 -2.91 -9.87
N MET A 349 -8.04 -2.00 -9.84
CA MET A 349 -8.18 -0.72 -9.14
C MET A 349 -9.32 0.14 -9.72
N LYS A 350 -9.53 0.12 -11.03
CA LYS A 350 -10.67 0.81 -11.66
C LYS A 350 -12.01 0.25 -11.19
N LYS A 351 -12.12 -1.08 -11.06
CA LYS A 351 -13.33 -1.72 -10.53
C LYS A 351 -13.57 -1.30 -9.08
N GLN A 352 -12.53 -1.14 -8.27
CA GLN A 352 -12.65 -0.64 -6.88
C GLN A 352 -13.13 0.83 -6.80
N ILE A 353 -12.79 1.68 -7.77
CA ILE A 353 -13.19 3.11 -7.78
C ILE A 353 -14.64 3.31 -8.24
N HIS A 354 -15.18 2.36 -9.02
CA HIS A 354 -16.53 2.42 -9.58
C HIS A 354 -17.57 1.59 -8.79
N LEU A 355 -17.14 0.96 -7.70
CA LEU A 355 -17.98 0.38 -6.67
C LEU A 355 -18.21 1.43 -5.59
#